data_AF-A0A957L9V8-F1
#
_entry.id   AF-A0A957L9V8-F1
#
_cell.length_a   1.000
_cell.length_b   1.000
_cell.length_c   1.000
_cell.angle_alpha   90.00
_cell.angle_beta   90.00
_cell.angle_gamma   90.00
#
_symmetry.space_group_name_H-M   'P 1'
#
loop_
_entity.id
_entity.type
_entity.pdbx_description
1 polymer ?
#
loop_
_entity_poly.entity_id
_entity_poly.type
_entity_poly.pdbx_seq_one_letter_code
_entity_poly.pdbx_strand_id
1 'polypeptide(L)'
;MILSAETNDPLVVIISNRGPFKFEPAEDGTFNIERGAGGLVTALAALVQKHDVLWAASAMSEGDRQWVQAHNGQIQNVDDIYLKLVTPDNDQYQKYYNIIANPLLWFIHHQLWDTVRDPSVTAEMWDAWRDGYVAINKLFADTLAESLKDVKRPIVIMPQDYHLYLVPKFLRQALGDDIQIQPFLHIPWPGPDAWRILPGEMRVELLDSLLQADRIGFQTKKDAFNFVQTCRFYLSNAHSHGSRNSIEYNGRRVEAHDYPISIDIERVKELAEEPQTKLLKSQFINIVGDNQLILRVDRIEPSKNILRGLEAFKTLLTHYPEHRGSVKMLALLVPSRMEVNEYQDYLREIMAMTGLINAEFSDAFWEPVRVIVGDNYHRALAAMQLYDVLLVNPLADGMNLVAKEGVLVNRKDGCLLLSEYAGAFYELSEHAMNLSPYDVYGTAEAMHEALNMSAVERETRAAGLREIVERADVRQWFADQVADALRAFRSQAKKDSVPATPAVSISAVSKTDAGVSVPETPRFKT
;
A
#
# COMPACT_ATOMS: atom_id res chain seq x y z
N MET A 1 12.84 -27.59 13.48
CA MET A 1 13.04 -28.87 12.76
C MET A 1 12.14 -29.03 11.52
N ILE A 2 11.24 -28.08 11.20
CA ILE A 2 10.37 -28.13 10.01
C ILE A 2 10.99 -27.39 8.80
N LEU A 3 11.68 -26.26 9.03
CA LEU A 3 12.30 -25.43 7.97
C LEU A 3 13.76 -25.80 7.65
N SER A 4 14.29 -26.88 8.26
CA SER A 4 15.73 -27.20 8.26
C SER A 4 16.18 -28.14 7.14
N ALA A 5 15.36 -28.36 6.11
CA ALA A 5 15.76 -29.15 4.95
C ALA A 5 16.81 -28.36 4.14
N GLU A 6 17.97 -28.96 3.88
CA GLU A 6 18.97 -28.40 2.97
C GLU A 6 18.44 -28.50 1.54
N THR A 7 18.01 -27.38 0.98
CA THR A 7 17.54 -27.27 -0.40
C THR A 7 18.10 -26.00 -1.06
N ASN A 8 18.19 -26.00 -2.39
CA ASN A 8 18.52 -24.78 -3.15
C ASN A 8 17.30 -23.87 -3.39
N ASP A 9 16.11 -24.32 -3.00
CA ASP A 9 14.89 -23.52 -3.10
C ASP A 9 14.86 -22.50 -1.94
N PRO A 10 14.58 -21.22 -2.16
CA PRO A 10 14.56 -20.25 -1.08
C PRO A 10 13.40 -20.49 -0.12
N LEU A 11 13.59 -20.21 1.16
CA LEU A 11 12.49 -19.97 2.09
C LEU A 11 12.03 -18.52 1.88
N VAL A 12 10.75 -18.33 1.52
CA VAL A 12 10.15 -17.00 1.41
C VAL A 12 9.53 -16.65 2.75
N VAL A 13 9.97 -15.55 3.35
CA VAL A 13 9.47 -15.06 4.63
C VAL A 13 8.72 -13.76 4.41
N ILE A 14 7.45 -13.71 4.79
CA ILE A 14 6.62 -12.52 4.69
C ILE A 14 6.36 -12.01 6.09
N ILE A 15 6.54 -10.71 6.28
CA ILE A 15 6.29 -10.07 7.56
C ILE A 15 5.26 -8.97 7.32
N SER A 16 4.15 -9.00 8.03
CA SER A 16 3.13 -7.95 7.91
C SER A 16 2.49 -7.66 9.25
N ASN A 17 1.91 -6.46 9.41
CA ASN A 17 1.21 -6.15 10.66
C ASN A 17 0.00 -7.07 10.89
N ARG A 18 -0.73 -7.41 9.83
CA ARG A 18 -1.90 -8.31 9.86
C ARG A 18 -1.60 -9.60 9.12
N GLY A 19 -1.95 -10.74 9.72
CA GLY A 19 -1.76 -12.06 9.14
C GLY A 19 -2.83 -12.45 8.10
N PRO A 20 -2.65 -13.60 7.44
CA PRO A 20 -3.58 -14.14 6.45
C PRO A 20 -4.82 -14.80 7.04
N PHE A 21 -4.80 -15.08 8.34
CA PHE A 21 -5.88 -15.77 9.05
C PHE A 21 -6.27 -14.98 10.28
N LYS A 22 -7.53 -15.11 10.66
CA LYS A 22 -8.09 -14.70 11.94
C LYS A 22 -8.55 -15.95 12.67
N PHE A 23 -8.25 -16.02 13.96
CA PHE A 23 -8.57 -17.17 14.79
C PHE A 23 -9.66 -16.81 15.79
N GLU A 24 -10.69 -17.65 15.89
CA GLU A 24 -11.72 -17.54 16.93
C GLU A 24 -11.85 -18.87 17.67
N PRO A 25 -11.87 -18.88 19.01
CA PRO A 25 -12.02 -20.11 19.78
C PRO A 25 -13.41 -20.73 19.53
N ALA A 26 -13.44 -22.04 19.33
CA ALA A 26 -14.66 -22.84 19.21
C ALA A 26 -15.01 -23.51 20.55
N GLU A 27 -16.29 -23.91 20.72
CA GLU A 27 -16.78 -24.53 21.96
C GLU A 27 -16.12 -25.88 22.27
N ASP A 28 -15.60 -26.58 21.26
CA ASP A 28 -14.94 -27.88 21.38
C ASP A 28 -13.44 -27.79 21.73
N GLY A 29 -12.94 -26.57 21.95
CA GLY A 29 -11.53 -26.30 22.24
C GLY A 29 -10.64 -26.20 20.99
N THR A 30 -11.22 -26.24 19.79
CA THR A 30 -10.51 -25.94 18.53
C THR A 30 -10.63 -24.45 18.18
N PHE A 31 -10.14 -24.05 17.00
CA PHE A 31 -10.26 -22.69 16.49
C PHE A 31 -10.97 -22.68 15.14
N ASN A 32 -11.95 -21.79 15.00
CA ASN A 32 -12.47 -21.39 13.70
C ASN A 32 -11.42 -20.51 13.03
N ILE A 33 -10.99 -20.92 11.83
CA ILE A 33 -9.97 -20.22 11.04
C ILE A 33 -10.68 -19.51 9.89
N GLU A 34 -10.65 -18.18 9.93
CA GLU A 34 -11.17 -17.35 8.85
C GLU A 34 -9.99 -16.81 8.02
N ARG A 35 -9.95 -17.14 6.74
CA ARG A 35 -8.93 -16.63 5.83
C ARG A 35 -9.27 -15.20 5.39
N GLY A 36 -8.32 -14.28 5.54
CA GLY A 36 -8.45 -12.91 5.08
C GLY A 36 -8.59 -12.82 3.56
N ALA A 37 -9.44 -11.91 3.09
CA ALA A 37 -9.73 -11.70 1.67
C ALA A 37 -8.81 -10.65 0.98
N GLY A 38 -7.73 -10.21 1.63
CA GLY A 38 -6.86 -9.15 1.11
C GLY A 38 -5.97 -9.61 -0.06
N GLY A 39 -5.65 -8.70 -0.99
CA GLY A 39 -4.86 -9.00 -2.20
C GLY A 39 -3.52 -9.69 -1.95
N LEU A 40 -2.83 -9.37 -0.85
CA LEU A 40 -1.59 -10.07 -0.44
C LEU A 40 -1.85 -11.54 -0.07
N VAL A 41 -2.93 -11.84 0.67
CA VAL A 41 -3.32 -13.21 1.07
C VAL A 41 -3.66 -14.07 -0.15
N THR A 42 -4.27 -13.44 -1.15
CA THR A 42 -4.62 -14.09 -2.43
C THR A 42 -3.39 -14.33 -3.30
N ALA A 43 -2.50 -13.33 -3.44
CA ALA A 43 -1.21 -13.49 -4.11
C ALA A 43 -0.40 -14.66 -3.52
N LEU A 44 -0.57 -14.88 -2.21
CA LEU A 44 0.10 -15.92 -1.45
C LEU A 44 -0.35 -17.35 -1.72
N ALA A 45 -1.58 -17.54 -2.17
CA ALA A 45 -2.05 -18.85 -2.62
C ALA A 45 -1.21 -19.41 -3.77
N ALA A 46 -0.66 -18.56 -4.64
CA ALA A 46 0.16 -18.99 -5.77
C ALA A 46 1.61 -19.33 -5.37
N LEU A 47 2.09 -18.82 -4.23
CA LEU A 47 3.47 -19.02 -3.77
C LEU A 47 3.66 -20.32 -3.03
N VAL A 48 2.70 -20.71 -2.20
CA VAL A 48 2.75 -21.97 -1.46
C VAL A 48 2.83 -23.20 -2.38
N GLN A 49 2.46 -23.04 -3.66
CA GLN A 49 2.64 -24.09 -4.68
C GLN A 49 4.09 -24.24 -5.17
N LYS A 50 4.94 -23.21 -5.01
CA LYS A 50 6.30 -23.16 -5.58
C LYS A 50 7.41 -23.10 -4.54
N HIS A 51 7.14 -22.47 -3.40
CA HIS A 51 8.12 -22.21 -2.35
C HIS A 51 7.50 -22.47 -0.98
N ASP A 52 8.33 -22.88 -0.02
CA ASP A 52 7.95 -22.82 1.38
C ASP A 52 7.78 -21.35 1.79
N VAL A 53 6.64 -21.03 2.39
CA VAL A 53 6.32 -19.67 2.86
C VAL A 53 6.20 -19.66 4.38
N LEU A 54 7.02 -18.85 5.05
CA LEU A 54 6.85 -18.47 6.44
C LEU A 54 6.19 -17.09 6.52
N TRP A 55 5.01 -17.00 7.11
CA TRP A 55 4.34 -15.73 7.37
C TRP A 55 4.42 -15.36 8.85
N ALA A 56 5.13 -14.28 9.16
CA ALA A 56 5.16 -13.65 10.46
C ALA A 56 4.18 -12.46 10.53
N ALA A 57 3.28 -12.44 11.52
CA ALA A 57 2.34 -11.32 11.69
C ALA A 57 1.99 -11.02 13.15
N SER A 58 1.43 -9.85 13.45
CA SER A 58 0.98 -9.55 14.82
C SER A 58 -0.24 -10.39 15.18
N ALA A 59 -0.29 -10.94 16.38
CA ALA A 59 -1.52 -11.38 17.01
C ALA A 59 -2.34 -10.13 17.37
N MET A 60 -3.37 -9.83 16.58
CA MET A 60 -4.13 -8.58 16.67
C MET A 60 -5.39 -8.74 17.51
N SER A 61 -5.92 -9.95 17.60
CA SER A 61 -7.14 -10.26 18.36
C SER A 61 -6.84 -11.13 19.58
N GLU A 62 -7.78 -11.17 20.52
CA GLU A 62 -7.73 -12.09 21.64
C GLU A 62 -7.71 -13.56 21.18
N GLY A 63 -8.45 -13.89 20.11
CA GLY A 63 -8.43 -15.22 19.52
C GLY A 63 -7.07 -15.58 18.93
N ASP A 64 -6.37 -14.63 18.29
CA ASP A 64 -5.00 -14.84 17.82
C ASP A 64 -4.03 -15.12 18.99
N ARG A 65 -4.18 -14.39 20.11
CA ARG A 65 -3.35 -14.58 21.30
C ARG A 65 -3.60 -15.94 21.95
N GLN A 66 -4.85 -16.38 22.03
CA GLN A 66 -5.21 -17.71 22.51
C GLN A 66 -4.67 -18.80 21.60
N TRP A 67 -4.73 -18.60 20.28
CA TRP A 67 -4.14 -19.53 19.31
C TRP A 67 -2.63 -19.66 19.49
N VAL A 68 -1.92 -18.54 19.70
CA VAL A 68 -0.48 -18.55 20.03
C VAL A 68 -0.21 -19.36 21.29
N GLN A 69 -0.99 -19.13 22.35
CA GLN A 69 -0.83 -19.84 23.62
C GLN A 69 -1.05 -21.34 23.46
N ALA A 70 -2.10 -21.76 22.76
CA ALA A 70 -2.42 -23.17 22.51
C ALA A 70 -1.28 -23.91 21.78
N HIS A 71 -0.53 -23.19 20.95
CA HIS A 71 0.59 -23.73 20.16
C HIS A 71 1.97 -23.40 20.76
N ASN A 72 2.05 -22.94 22.02
CA ASN A 72 3.28 -22.54 22.71
C ASN A 72 4.15 -21.56 21.91
N GLY A 73 3.51 -20.70 21.12
CA GLY A 73 4.15 -19.75 20.22
C GLY A 73 5.02 -20.38 19.13
N GLN A 74 4.88 -21.68 18.84
CA GLN A 74 5.63 -22.35 17.79
C GLN A 74 5.04 -22.08 16.41
N ILE A 75 5.87 -22.21 15.38
CA ILE A 75 5.42 -22.16 13.98
C ILE A 75 4.43 -23.30 13.72
N GLN A 76 3.27 -23.00 13.15
CA GLN A 76 2.28 -24.00 12.72
C GLN A 76 2.13 -23.97 11.20
N ASN A 77 1.75 -25.09 10.60
CA ASN A 77 1.33 -25.12 9.21
C ASN A 77 -0.20 -24.93 9.16
N VAL A 78 -0.66 -23.89 8.46
CA VAL A 78 -2.08 -23.56 8.26
C VAL A 78 -2.27 -23.28 6.76
N ASP A 79 -3.07 -24.10 6.08
CA ASP A 79 -3.31 -24.04 4.62
C ASP A 79 -2.00 -23.92 3.80
N ASP A 80 -1.03 -24.81 4.06
CA ASP A 80 0.27 -24.86 3.40
C ASP A 80 1.17 -23.62 3.64
N ILE A 81 0.82 -22.77 4.61
CA ILE A 81 1.63 -21.64 5.07
C ILE A 81 2.19 -21.95 6.45
N TYR A 82 3.50 -21.81 6.62
CA TYR A 82 4.10 -21.77 7.96
C TYR A 82 3.75 -20.43 8.61
N LEU A 83 2.95 -20.44 9.66
CA LEU A 83 2.49 -19.24 10.36
C LEU A 83 3.23 -19.05 11.67
N LYS A 84 3.71 -17.83 11.90
CA LYS A 84 4.27 -17.35 13.16
C LYS A 84 3.56 -16.07 13.59
N LEU A 85 2.77 -16.12 14.65
CA LEU A 85 2.20 -14.90 15.22
C LEU A 85 3.12 -14.34 16.31
N VAL A 86 3.38 -13.04 16.22
CA VAL A 86 4.13 -12.23 17.16
C VAL A 86 3.14 -11.61 18.14
N THR A 87 3.40 -11.71 19.44
CA THR A 87 2.47 -11.27 20.49
C THR A 87 2.97 -10.00 21.15
N PRO A 88 2.74 -8.80 20.57
CA PRO A 88 3.10 -7.54 21.21
C PRO A 88 2.24 -7.32 22.46
N ASP A 89 2.75 -6.57 23.43
CA ASP A 89 1.92 -6.04 24.51
C ASP A 89 0.84 -5.09 23.96
N ASN A 90 -0.32 -5.03 24.60
CA ASN A 90 -1.45 -4.22 24.13
C ASN A 90 -1.15 -2.71 24.14
N ASP A 91 -0.46 -2.21 25.16
CA ASP A 91 -0.06 -0.79 25.26
C ASP A 91 0.94 -0.45 24.15
N GLN A 92 1.94 -1.31 23.96
CA GLN A 92 2.92 -1.15 22.88
C GLN A 92 2.24 -1.17 21.51
N TYR A 93 1.25 -2.04 21.30
CA TYR A 93 0.51 -2.12 20.05
C TYR A 93 -0.33 -0.87 19.79
N GLN A 94 -1.00 -0.33 20.81
CA GLN A 94 -1.72 0.94 20.71
C GLN A 94 -0.79 2.08 20.30
N LYS A 95 0.36 2.23 20.97
CA LYS A 95 1.38 3.24 20.66
C LYS A 95 1.92 3.11 19.23
N TYR A 96 2.27 1.90 18.84
CA TYR A 96 2.77 1.60 17.49
C TYR A 96 1.72 1.88 16.41
N TYR A 97 0.48 1.38 16.56
CA TYR A 97 -0.52 1.36 15.50
C TYR A 97 -1.33 2.66 15.45
N ASN A 98 -1.82 3.13 16.59
CA ASN A 98 -2.77 4.23 16.71
C ASN A 98 -2.15 5.57 17.09
N ILE A 99 -0.82 5.67 17.27
CA ILE A 99 -0.11 6.95 17.45
C ILE A 99 0.94 7.16 16.34
N ILE A 100 1.78 6.15 16.07
CA ILE A 100 2.87 6.29 15.08
C ILE A 100 2.45 5.85 13.68
N ALA A 101 2.01 4.61 13.49
CA ALA A 101 1.78 4.09 12.15
C ALA A 101 0.63 4.83 11.43
N ASN A 102 -0.56 4.87 12.01
CA ASN A 102 -1.74 5.39 11.31
C ASN A 102 -1.97 6.90 11.41
N PRO A 103 -1.73 7.59 12.53
CA PRO A 103 -1.85 9.05 12.53
C PRO A 103 -0.61 9.70 11.93
N LEU A 104 0.61 9.30 12.32
CA LEU A 104 1.81 10.01 11.87
C LEU A 104 2.29 9.56 10.48
N LEU A 105 2.71 8.29 10.32
CA LEU A 105 3.32 7.83 9.07
C LEU A 105 2.31 7.83 7.92
N TRP A 106 1.12 7.25 8.10
CA TRP A 106 0.09 7.26 7.05
C TRP A 106 -0.20 8.67 6.53
N PHE A 107 -0.40 9.65 7.43
CA PHE A 107 -0.75 11.01 7.02
C PHE A 107 0.41 11.73 6.33
N ILE A 108 1.66 11.45 6.70
CA ILE A 108 2.82 11.96 5.98
C ILE A 108 2.84 11.41 4.56
N HIS A 109 2.67 10.09 4.42
CA HIS A 109 2.71 9.42 3.13
C HIS A 109 1.58 9.84 2.19
N HIS A 110 0.41 10.15 2.76
CA HIS A 110 -0.77 10.61 2.02
C HIS A 110 -0.94 12.14 2.02
N GLN A 111 -0.01 12.89 2.63
CA GLN A 111 0.01 14.36 2.73
C GLN A 111 -1.31 14.95 3.28
N LEU A 112 -1.81 14.39 4.37
CA LEU A 112 -3.15 14.70 4.91
C LEU A 112 -3.16 15.77 6.00
N TRP A 113 -1.99 16.17 6.50
CA TRP A 113 -1.89 17.09 7.64
C TRP A 113 -2.23 18.53 7.26
N ASP A 114 -3.06 19.18 8.07
CA ASP A 114 -3.14 20.65 8.15
C ASP A 114 -1.93 21.17 8.92
N THR A 115 -0.81 21.35 8.23
CA THR A 115 0.51 21.65 8.82
C THR A 115 0.57 22.94 9.67
N VAL A 116 -0.43 23.81 9.60
CA VAL A 116 -0.55 24.99 10.47
C VAL A 116 -0.98 24.61 11.89
N ARG A 117 -1.73 23.50 12.03
CA ARG A 117 -2.33 23.05 13.30
C ARG A 117 -1.74 21.74 13.78
N ASP A 118 -1.45 20.82 12.86
CA ASP A 118 -1.09 19.43 13.16
C ASP A 118 -0.02 18.87 12.20
N PRO A 119 0.75 17.86 12.62
CA PRO A 119 0.75 17.26 13.95
C PRO A 119 1.62 18.04 14.93
N SER A 120 1.24 17.98 16.21
CA SER A 120 2.12 18.38 17.32
C SER A 120 2.91 17.16 17.82
N VAL A 121 4.23 17.14 17.65
CA VAL A 121 5.08 16.06 18.16
C VAL A 121 5.37 16.27 19.65
N THR A 122 4.59 15.61 20.50
CA THR A 122 4.66 15.72 21.97
C THR A 122 5.59 14.68 22.60
N ALA A 123 5.81 14.78 23.92
CA ALA A 123 6.53 13.76 24.69
C ALA A 123 5.85 12.38 24.63
N GLU A 124 4.52 12.35 24.56
CA GLU A 124 3.72 11.13 24.37
C GLU A 124 4.00 10.48 23.00
N MET A 125 4.13 11.27 21.93
CA MET A 125 4.52 10.74 20.62
C MET A 125 5.95 10.17 20.63
N TRP A 126 6.87 10.77 21.39
CA TRP A 126 8.22 10.22 21.58
C TRP A 126 8.26 8.93 22.40
N ASP A 127 7.40 8.81 23.41
CA ASP A 127 7.17 7.55 24.14
C ASP A 127 6.61 6.49 23.19
N ALA A 128 5.57 6.82 22.42
CA ALA A 128 4.99 5.92 21.44
C ALA A 128 5.97 5.48 20.34
N TRP A 129 6.88 6.36 19.94
CA TRP A 129 7.97 6.04 19.03
C TRP A 129 8.90 4.96 19.62
N ARG A 130 9.43 5.18 20.82
CA ARG A 130 10.43 4.28 21.45
C ARG A 130 9.80 2.99 21.96
N ASP A 131 8.75 3.10 22.77
CA ASP A 131 8.15 1.99 23.50
C ASP A 131 7.01 1.31 22.74
N GLY A 132 6.56 1.91 21.63
CA GLY A 132 5.64 1.30 20.67
C GLY A 132 6.36 0.90 19.39
N TYR A 133 6.64 1.87 18.52
CA TYR A 133 7.02 1.59 17.12
C TYR A 133 8.37 0.87 16.98
N VAL A 134 9.41 1.38 17.64
CA VAL A 134 10.74 0.75 17.68
C VAL A 134 10.66 -0.61 18.38
N ALA A 135 9.99 -0.68 19.54
CA ALA A 135 9.85 -1.90 20.32
C ALA A 135 9.18 -3.05 19.53
N ILE A 136 8.07 -2.76 18.83
CA ILE A 136 7.37 -3.78 18.03
C ILE A 136 8.17 -4.20 16.81
N ASN A 137 8.80 -3.26 16.09
CA ASN A 137 9.66 -3.63 14.96
C ASN A 137 10.84 -4.51 15.40
N LYS A 138 11.43 -4.22 16.57
CA LYS A 138 12.46 -5.07 17.15
C LYS A 138 11.93 -6.44 17.55
N LEU A 139 10.75 -6.51 18.17
CA LEU A 139 10.11 -7.77 18.54
C LEU A 139 9.86 -8.68 17.33
N PHE A 140 9.40 -8.11 16.21
CA PHE A 140 9.27 -8.82 14.94
C PHE A 140 10.60 -9.41 14.47
N ALA A 141 11.65 -8.59 14.45
CA ALA A 141 12.97 -9.02 14.00
C ALA A 141 13.59 -10.08 14.92
N ASP A 142 13.52 -9.90 16.24
CA ASP A 142 14.03 -10.88 17.22
C ASP A 142 13.30 -12.22 17.09
N THR A 143 11.97 -12.19 16.98
CA THR A 143 11.13 -13.40 16.84
C THR A 143 11.47 -14.16 15.57
N LEU A 144 11.69 -13.44 14.48
CA LEU A 144 12.03 -14.06 13.21
C LEU A 144 13.47 -14.58 13.20
N ALA A 145 14.43 -13.83 13.76
CA ALA A 145 15.82 -14.27 13.84
C ALA A 145 15.95 -15.60 14.61
N GLU A 146 15.26 -15.74 15.73
CA GLU A 146 15.18 -17.00 16.48
C GLU A 146 14.55 -18.13 15.67
N SER A 147 13.53 -17.81 14.85
CA SER A 147 12.84 -18.78 14.00
C SER A 147 13.69 -19.26 12.82
N LEU A 148 14.65 -18.45 12.37
CA LEU A 148 15.50 -18.70 11.19
C LEU A 148 16.90 -19.21 11.52
N LYS A 149 17.31 -19.22 12.80
CA LYS A 149 18.70 -19.53 13.22
C LYS A 149 19.27 -20.85 12.68
N ASP A 150 18.41 -21.87 12.50
CA ASP A 150 18.79 -23.21 12.07
C ASP A 150 18.45 -23.48 10.59
N VAL A 151 17.99 -22.47 9.84
CA VAL A 151 17.62 -22.61 8.43
C VAL A 151 18.87 -22.54 7.57
N LYS A 152 19.17 -23.63 6.87
CA LYS A 152 20.37 -23.81 6.02
C LYS A 152 20.03 -23.83 4.54
N ARG A 153 19.31 -22.81 4.08
CA ARG A 153 18.93 -22.58 2.67
C ARG A 153 18.80 -21.07 2.43
N PRO A 154 18.75 -20.59 1.18
CA PRO A 154 18.57 -19.17 0.90
C PRO A 154 17.28 -18.63 1.55
N ILE A 155 17.32 -17.45 2.16
CA ILE A 155 16.15 -16.83 2.80
C ILE A 155 15.85 -15.48 2.15
N VAL A 156 14.64 -15.32 1.63
CA VAL A 156 14.12 -14.05 1.12
C VAL A 156 13.10 -13.52 2.11
N ILE A 157 13.40 -12.39 2.77
CA ILE A 157 12.53 -11.74 3.74
C ILE A 157 11.87 -10.53 3.10
N MET A 158 10.54 -10.48 3.15
CA MET A 158 9.72 -9.46 2.50
C MET A 158 8.82 -8.74 3.51
N PRO A 159 9.34 -7.74 4.25
CA PRO A 159 8.51 -6.88 5.10
C PRO A 159 7.47 -6.13 4.28
N GLN A 160 6.23 -6.12 4.76
CA GLN A 160 5.10 -5.53 4.08
C GLN A 160 4.67 -4.26 4.81
N ASP A 161 4.81 -3.15 4.09
CA ASP A 161 4.26 -1.84 4.39
C ASP A 161 4.93 -1.02 5.51
N TYR A 162 4.48 0.23 5.64
CA TYR A 162 5.01 1.29 6.53
C TYR A 162 5.05 0.97 8.03
N HIS A 163 4.35 -0.07 8.42
CA HIS A 163 4.38 -0.63 9.75
C HIS A 163 5.77 -1.12 10.17
N LEU A 164 6.56 -1.59 9.20
CA LEU A 164 7.75 -2.41 9.48
C LEU A 164 9.06 -1.78 8.99
N TYR A 165 9.16 -0.45 8.96
CA TYR A 165 10.35 0.24 8.44
C TYR A 165 11.63 -0.03 9.23
N LEU A 166 11.56 -0.41 10.51
CA LEU A 166 12.73 -0.68 11.34
C LEU A 166 13.14 -2.16 11.35
N VAL A 167 12.30 -3.06 10.81
CA VAL A 167 12.60 -4.49 10.72
C VAL A 167 13.88 -4.79 9.93
N PRO A 168 14.15 -4.17 8.76
CA PRO A 168 15.37 -4.47 7.99
C PRO A 168 16.66 -4.27 8.79
N LYS A 169 16.77 -3.19 9.57
CA LYS A 169 17.93 -2.94 10.44
C LYS A 169 18.13 -4.03 11.48
N PHE A 170 17.08 -4.34 12.23
CA PHE A 170 17.18 -5.32 13.30
C PHE A 170 17.45 -6.73 12.77
N LEU A 171 16.86 -7.12 11.64
CA LEU A 171 17.15 -8.40 11.00
C LEU A 171 18.59 -8.47 10.50
N ARG A 172 19.09 -7.41 9.86
CA ARG A 172 20.47 -7.37 9.38
C ARG A 172 21.48 -7.49 10.54
N GLN A 173 21.19 -6.85 11.67
CA GLN A 173 22.00 -6.98 12.88
C GLN A 173 21.99 -8.39 13.48
N ALA A 174 20.85 -9.08 13.43
CA ALA A 174 20.69 -10.40 14.03
C ALA A 174 21.17 -11.56 13.12
N LEU A 175 20.97 -11.44 11.80
CA LEU A 175 21.15 -12.52 10.82
C LEU A 175 22.31 -12.28 9.84
N GLY A 176 22.87 -11.08 9.80
CA GLY A 176 23.99 -10.74 8.92
C GLY A 176 23.61 -10.61 7.44
N ASP A 177 24.60 -10.80 6.57
CA ASP A 177 24.50 -10.49 5.13
C ASP A 177 24.00 -11.67 4.27
N ASP A 178 23.82 -12.85 4.86
CA ASP A 178 23.43 -14.08 4.16
C ASP A 178 21.92 -14.15 3.81
N ILE A 179 21.14 -13.14 4.21
CA ILE A 179 19.72 -13.00 3.91
C ILE A 179 19.48 -11.92 2.85
N GLN A 180 18.44 -12.11 2.03
CA GLN A 180 17.90 -11.04 1.19
C GLN A 180 16.71 -10.40 1.89
N ILE A 181 16.71 -9.07 2.01
CA ILE A 181 15.63 -8.29 2.60
C ILE A 181 15.05 -7.38 1.53
N GLN A 182 13.76 -7.53 1.25
CA GLN A 182 13.03 -6.78 0.24
C GLN A 182 11.69 -6.24 0.77
N PRO A 183 11.69 -5.08 1.46
CA PRO A 183 10.45 -4.44 1.88
C PRO A 183 9.63 -4.00 0.67
N PHE A 184 8.31 -4.16 0.73
CA PHE A 184 7.38 -3.62 -0.26
C PHE A 184 6.42 -2.63 0.41
N LEU A 185 6.29 -1.44 -0.17
CA LEU A 185 5.43 -0.38 0.34
C LEU A 185 4.15 -0.31 -0.49
N HIS A 186 3.02 -0.50 0.19
CA HIS A 186 1.70 -0.51 -0.46
C HIS A 186 1.09 0.88 -0.58
N ILE A 187 1.59 1.83 0.21
CA ILE A 187 1.18 3.24 0.25
C ILE A 187 2.10 4.11 -0.64
N PRO A 188 1.69 5.34 -1.00
CA PRO A 188 2.54 6.27 -1.74
C PRO A 188 3.84 6.59 -1.00
N TRP A 189 4.89 6.96 -1.72
CA TRP A 189 6.08 7.58 -1.13
C TRP A 189 6.16 9.05 -1.57
N PRO A 190 5.92 10.02 -0.66
CA PRO A 190 5.91 11.43 -1.02
C PRO A 190 7.32 11.97 -1.23
N GLY A 191 7.43 13.16 -1.81
CA GLY A 191 8.72 13.85 -1.95
C GLY A 191 9.36 14.19 -0.59
N PRO A 192 10.65 14.58 -0.59
CA PRO A 192 11.41 14.83 0.64
C PRO A 192 10.75 15.86 1.58
N ASP A 193 10.04 16.85 1.05
CA ASP A 193 9.40 17.90 1.85
C ASP A 193 8.31 17.36 2.79
N ALA A 194 7.55 16.34 2.39
CA ALA A 194 6.53 15.75 3.26
C ALA A 194 7.13 15.11 4.51
N TRP A 195 8.36 14.58 4.41
CA TRP A 195 9.09 13.97 5.52
C TRP A 195 9.57 14.99 6.56
N ARG A 196 9.47 16.30 6.29
CA ARG A 196 9.87 17.36 7.22
C ARG A 196 9.07 17.34 8.53
N ILE A 197 7.87 16.76 8.49
CA ILE A 197 6.99 16.58 9.65
C ILE A 197 7.63 15.70 10.73
N LEU A 198 8.40 14.68 10.33
CA LEU A 198 9.09 13.81 11.28
C LEU A 198 10.23 14.56 11.98
N PRO A 199 10.45 14.37 13.29
CA PRO A 199 11.69 14.76 13.93
C PRO A 199 12.91 14.15 13.23
N GLY A 200 14.04 14.86 13.24
CA GLY A 200 15.26 14.45 12.53
C GLY A 200 15.74 13.05 12.92
N GLU A 201 15.69 12.70 14.21
CA GLU A 201 16.12 11.38 14.70
C GLU A 201 15.23 10.25 14.17
N MET A 202 13.90 10.38 14.30
CA MET A 202 12.95 9.39 13.76
C MET A 202 13.15 9.22 12.25
N ARG A 203 13.27 10.34 11.53
CA ARG A 203 13.49 10.34 10.08
C ARG A 203 14.74 9.59 9.68
N VAL A 204 15.87 9.89 10.31
CA VAL A 204 17.15 9.21 10.03
C VAL A 204 17.06 7.73 10.38
N GLU A 205 16.46 7.38 11.52
CA GLU A 205 16.35 5.98 11.94
C GLU A 205 15.52 5.12 10.98
N LEU A 206 14.41 5.66 10.46
CA LEU A 206 13.57 4.99 9.45
C LEU A 206 14.32 4.76 8.14
N LEU A 207 14.97 5.81 7.61
CA LEU A 207 15.68 5.75 6.33
C LEU A 207 16.93 4.87 6.43
N ASP A 208 17.71 5.01 7.51
CA ASP A 208 18.88 4.17 7.80
C ASP A 208 18.50 2.69 7.84
N SER A 209 17.36 2.37 8.46
CA SER A 209 16.87 1.00 8.50
C SER A 209 16.46 0.49 7.14
N LEU A 210 15.64 1.22 6.40
CA LEU A 210 15.24 0.80 5.06
C LEU A 210 16.46 0.55 4.15
N LEU A 211 17.54 1.31 4.30
CA LEU A 211 18.78 1.12 3.57
C LEU A 211 19.65 -0.07 4.04
N GLN A 212 19.20 -0.83 5.04
CA GLN A 212 19.74 -2.17 5.36
C GLN A 212 19.10 -3.27 4.49
N ALA A 213 18.08 -2.95 3.70
CA ALA A 213 17.52 -3.83 2.70
C ALA A 213 18.41 -3.96 1.46
N ASP A 214 18.20 -5.00 0.66
CA ASP A 214 18.87 -5.21 -0.63
C ASP A 214 18.11 -4.50 -1.76
N ARG A 215 16.78 -4.54 -1.68
CA ARG A 215 15.85 -3.88 -2.60
C ARG A 215 14.66 -3.34 -1.83
N ILE A 216 14.06 -2.26 -2.29
CA ILE A 216 12.78 -1.77 -1.78
C ILE A 216 11.80 -1.65 -2.94
N GLY A 217 10.66 -2.30 -2.79
CA GLY A 217 9.56 -2.31 -3.75
C GLY A 217 8.54 -1.20 -3.46
N PHE A 218 8.04 -0.59 -4.52
CA PHE A 218 7.00 0.45 -4.48
C PHE A 218 5.92 0.17 -5.50
N GLN A 219 4.81 0.89 -5.43
CA GLN A 219 3.74 0.78 -6.43
C GLN A 219 4.10 1.45 -7.75
N THR A 220 4.81 2.57 -7.71
CA THR A 220 5.10 3.38 -8.90
C THR A 220 6.56 3.80 -9.00
N LYS A 221 7.00 4.11 -10.22
CA LYS A 221 8.32 4.70 -10.49
C LYS A 221 8.51 6.04 -9.78
N LYS A 222 7.44 6.81 -9.62
CA LYS A 222 7.46 8.09 -8.90
C LYS A 222 7.81 7.87 -7.43
N ASP A 223 7.19 6.87 -6.79
CA ASP A 223 7.46 6.54 -5.39
C ASP A 223 8.92 6.07 -5.20
N ALA A 224 9.39 5.16 -6.07
CA ALA A 224 10.79 4.70 -6.05
C ALA A 224 11.79 5.85 -6.24
N PHE A 225 11.50 6.77 -7.17
CA PHE A 225 12.31 7.98 -7.38
C PHE A 225 12.30 8.89 -6.15
N ASN A 226 11.13 9.14 -5.56
CA ASN A 226 10.99 9.99 -4.38
C ASN A 226 11.71 9.39 -3.17
N PHE A 227 11.71 8.07 -3.01
CA PHE A 227 12.50 7.38 -2.00
C PHE A 227 13.99 7.70 -2.13
N VAL A 228 14.54 7.54 -3.34
CA VAL A 228 15.95 7.87 -3.61
C VAL A 228 16.24 9.34 -3.29
N GLN A 229 15.35 10.27 -3.66
CA GLN A 229 15.54 11.69 -3.34
C GLN A 229 15.45 11.95 -1.83
N THR A 230 14.55 11.26 -1.12
CA THR A 230 14.37 11.40 0.32
C THR A 230 15.64 10.95 1.06
N CYS A 231 16.20 9.80 0.69
CA CYS A 231 17.45 9.30 1.24
C CYS A 231 18.61 10.27 1.00
N ARG A 232 18.80 10.76 -0.23
CA ARG A 232 19.85 11.74 -0.55
C ARG A 232 19.73 13.04 0.22
N PHE A 233 18.49 13.48 0.48
CA PHE A 233 18.24 14.76 1.12
C PHE A 233 18.52 14.71 2.62
N TYR A 234 18.22 13.58 3.28
CA TYR A 234 18.30 13.48 4.74
C TYR A 234 19.49 12.69 5.28
N LEU A 235 20.15 11.87 4.46
CA LEU A 235 21.30 11.07 4.87
C LEU A 235 22.56 11.59 4.16
N SER A 236 23.52 12.11 4.94
CA SER A 236 24.73 12.75 4.41
C SER A 236 25.61 11.82 3.56
N ASN A 237 25.58 10.52 3.87
CA ASN A 237 26.41 9.51 3.21
C ASN A 237 25.64 8.72 2.14
N ALA A 238 24.44 9.16 1.77
CA ALA A 238 23.62 8.52 0.75
C ALA A 238 23.86 9.17 -0.62
N HIS A 239 24.39 8.40 -1.57
CA HIS A 239 24.76 8.88 -2.90
C HIS A 239 24.08 8.05 -3.99
N SER A 240 23.33 8.70 -4.90
CA SER A 240 22.72 7.96 -6.02
C SER A 240 23.61 7.83 -7.24
N HIS A 241 24.72 8.59 -7.29
CA HIS A 241 25.61 8.66 -8.46
C HIS A 241 24.85 8.97 -9.78
N GLY A 242 23.82 9.83 -9.70
CA GLY A 242 22.97 10.18 -10.84
C GLY A 242 21.86 9.16 -11.15
N SER A 243 21.82 8.04 -10.43
CA SER A 243 20.74 7.06 -10.55
C SER A 243 19.40 7.62 -10.06
N ARG A 244 18.33 7.18 -10.72
CA ARG A 244 16.93 7.47 -10.33
C ARG A 244 16.33 6.39 -9.44
N ASN A 245 16.89 5.18 -9.43
CA ASN A 245 16.29 3.99 -8.86
C ASN A 245 17.29 3.17 -8.01
N SER A 246 18.42 3.77 -7.62
CA SER A 246 19.34 3.17 -6.67
C SER A 246 20.07 4.22 -5.86
N ILE A 247 20.50 3.79 -4.67
CA ILE A 247 21.21 4.61 -3.70
C ILE A 247 22.33 3.79 -3.07
N GLU A 248 23.52 4.37 -2.98
CA GLU A 248 24.65 3.82 -2.21
C GLU A 248 24.66 4.46 -0.83
N TYR A 249 24.77 3.64 0.21
CA TYR A 249 24.81 4.08 1.61
C TYR A 249 25.64 3.11 2.43
N ASN A 250 26.65 3.62 3.14
CA ASN A 250 27.57 2.84 3.97
C ASN A 250 28.15 1.59 3.26
N GLY A 251 28.53 1.73 1.98
CA GLY A 251 29.11 0.66 1.17
C GLY A 251 28.10 -0.36 0.61
N ARG A 252 26.80 -0.19 0.88
CA ARG A 252 25.73 -1.01 0.32
C ARG A 252 25.01 -0.24 -0.77
N ARG A 253 24.70 -0.93 -1.88
CA ARG A 253 23.85 -0.38 -2.95
C ARG A 253 22.45 -0.97 -2.82
N VAL A 254 21.47 -0.11 -2.62
CA VAL A 254 20.06 -0.49 -2.48
C VAL A 254 19.30 -0.08 -3.74
N GLU A 255 18.54 -1.00 -4.30
CA GLU A 255 17.69 -0.74 -5.47
C GLU A 255 16.27 -0.37 -5.04
N ALA A 256 15.70 0.69 -5.64
CA ALA A 256 14.31 1.08 -5.48
C ALA A 256 13.57 0.75 -6.77
N HIS A 257 12.59 -0.14 -6.72
CA HIS A 257 11.92 -0.66 -7.92
C HIS A 257 10.40 -0.59 -7.78
N ASP A 258 9.69 -0.39 -8.88
CA ASP A 258 8.23 -0.44 -8.92
C ASP A 258 7.72 -1.85 -9.26
N TYR A 259 6.76 -2.33 -8.48
CA TYR A 259 5.95 -3.51 -8.78
C TYR A 259 4.49 -3.09 -8.56
N PRO A 260 3.79 -2.65 -9.61
CA PRO A 260 2.40 -2.21 -9.47
C PRO A 260 1.53 -3.40 -9.09
N ILE A 261 0.96 -3.38 -7.88
CA ILE A 261 0.08 -4.45 -7.43
C ILE A 261 -1.18 -4.49 -8.29
N SER A 262 -1.70 -5.70 -8.51
CA SER A 262 -2.96 -5.90 -9.22
C SER A 262 -3.92 -6.78 -8.43
N ILE A 263 -4.95 -7.28 -9.10
CA ILE A 263 -6.05 -8.07 -8.52
C ILE A 263 -5.93 -9.54 -8.94
N ASP A 264 -6.60 -10.44 -8.20
CA ASP A 264 -6.83 -11.81 -8.66
C ASP A 264 -8.05 -11.81 -9.58
N ILE A 265 -7.77 -11.79 -10.89
CA ILE A 265 -8.78 -11.61 -11.94
C ILE A 265 -9.83 -12.73 -11.89
N GLU A 266 -9.37 -13.97 -11.74
CA GLU A 266 -10.24 -15.15 -11.70
C GLU A 266 -11.17 -15.08 -10.49
N ARG A 267 -10.61 -14.85 -9.29
CA ARG A 267 -11.40 -14.81 -8.06
C ARG A 267 -12.41 -13.66 -8.06
N VAL A 268 -12.03 -12.48 -8.57
CA VAL A 268 -12.95 -11.34 -8.67
C VAL A 268 -14.11 -11.65 -9.62
N LYS A 269 -13.83 -12.27 -10.78
CA LYS A 269 -14.88 -12.71 -11.73
C LYS A 269 -15.80 -13.77 -11.12
N GLU A 270 -15.25 -14.76 -10.42
CA GLU A 270 -16.04 -15.78 -9.71
C GLU A 270 -16.96 -15.15 -8.66
N LEU A 271 -16.41 -14.33 -7.77
CA LEU A 271 -17.17 -13.62 -6.73
C LEU A 271 -18.27 -12.75 -7.31
N ALA A 272 -18.03 -12.11 -8.46
CA ALA A 272 -19.03 -11.29 -9.15
C ALA A 272 -20.25 -12.11 -9.62
N GLU A 273 -20.08 -13.41 -9.85
CA GLU A 273 -21.11 -14.34 -10.32
C GLU A 273 -21.76 -15.19 -9.21
N GLU A 274 -21.27 -15.12 -7.97
CA GLU A 274 -21.82 -15.90 -6.86
C GLU A 274 -23.30 -15.52 -6.58
N PRO A 275 -24.13 -16.47 -6.09
CA PRO A 275 -25.56 -16.23 -5.86
C PRO A 275 -25.87 -15.03 -4.97
N GLN A 276 -25.06 -14.81 -3.92
CA GLN A 276 -25.21 -13.67 -3.02
C GLN A 276 -24.92 -12.34 -3.75
N THR A 277 -23.89 -12.28 -4.58
CA THR A 277 -23.57 -11.08 -5.39
C THR A 277 -24.68 -10.79 -6.40
N LYS A 278 -25.21 -11.84 -7.06
CA LYS A 278 -26.35 -11.70 -7.99
C LYS A 278 -27.61 -11.17 -7.29
N LEU A 279 -27.89 -11.64 -6.08
CA LEU A 279 -29.00 -11.14 -5.27
C LEU A 279 -28.83 -9.65 -4.93
N LEU A 280 -27.64 -9.26 -4.44
CA LEU A 280 -27.30 -7.87 -4.13
C LEU A 280 -27.37 -6.98 -5.38
N LYS A 281 -26.94 -7.48 -6.53
CA LYS A 281 -27.04 -6.78 -7.81
C LYS A 281 -28.50 -6.50 -8.18
N SER A 282 -29.39 -7.48 -8.04
CA SER A 282 -30.83 -7.28 -8.27
C SER A 282 -31.44 -6.25 -7.32
N GLN A 283 -30.99 -6.20 -6.06
CA GLN A 283 -31.40 -5.16 -5.12
C GLN A 283 -30.92 -3.77 -5.57
N PHE A 284 -29.68 -3.67 -6.06
CA PHE A 284 -29.15 -2.40 -6.58
C PHE A 284 -29.83 -1.95 -7.87
N ILE A 285 -30.22 -2.86 -8.76
CA ILE A 285 -31.03 -2.51 -9.94
C ILE A 285 -32.32 -1.79 -9.50
N ASN A 286 -32.98 -2.27 -8.44
CA ASN A 286 -34.18 -1.60 -7.92
C ASN A 286 -33.89 -0.25 -7.23
N ILE A 287 -32.75 -0.13 -6.52
CA ILE A 287 -32.34 1.13 -5.86
C ILE A 287 -32.00 2.20 -6.91
N VAL A 288 -31.28 1.80 -7.96
CA VAL A 288 -30.86 2.67 -9.06
C VAL A 288 -32.06 3.03 -9.92
N GLY A 289 -32.94 2.07 -10.22
CA GLY A 289 -34.08 2.29 -11.10
C GLY A 289 -33.65 2.69 -12.51
N ASP A 290 -34.35 3.64 -13.11
CA ASP A 290 -34.04 4.17 -14.44
C ASP A 290 -32.92 5.24 -14.42
N ASN A 291 -32.29 5.46 -13.27
CA ASN A 291 -31.25 6.47 -13.12
C ASN A 291 -29.88 5.97 -13.62
N GLN A 292 -29.05 6.90 -14.10
CA GLN A 292 -27.63 6.66 -14.25
C GLN A 292 -26.95 6.64 -12.87
N LEU A 293 -25.96 5.76 -12.71
CA LEU A 293 -25.27 5.53 -11.45
C LEU A 293 -23.85 6.08 -11.47
N ILE A 294 -23.58 7.04 -10.59
CA ILE A 294 -22.22 7.38 -10.15
C ILE A 294 -21.91 6.53 -8.91
N LEU A 295 -20.91 5.66 -8.99
CA LEU A 295 -20.49 4.79 -7.90
C LEU A 295 -19.20 5.30 -7.26
N ARG A 296 -19.16 5.23 -5.92
CA ARG A 296 -17.94 5.23 -5.13
C ARG A 296 -17.91 4.03 -4.19
N VAL A 297 -16.73 3.42 -4.07
CA VAL A 297 -16.48 2.33 -3.12
C VAL A 297 -15.18 2.63 -2.41
N ASP A 298 -15.25 2.97 -1.13
CA ASP A 298 -14.10 3.48 -0.40
C ASP A 298 -14.10 3.00 1.05
N ARG A 299 -12.92 3.00 1.66
CA ARG A 299 -12.84 3.07 3.12
C ARG A 299 -13.18 4.49 3.55
N ILE A 300 -13.81 4.63 4.73
CA ILE A 300 -13.98 5.92 5.37
C ILE A 300 -12.60 6.39 5.82
N GLU A 301 -11.94 7.14 4.94
CA GLU A 301 -10.57 7.56 5.13
C GLU A 301 -10.30 8.88 4.38
N PRO A 302 -9.65 9.88 5.02
CA PRO A 302 -9.45 11.19 4.41
C PRO A 302 -8.72 11.16 3.05
N SER A 303 -7.78 10.23 2.84
CA SER A 303 -7.07 10.11 1.55
C SER A 303 -7.99 9.82 0.37
N LYS A 304 -9.16 9.21 0.60
CA LYS A 304 -10.14 8.85 -0.44
C LYS A 304 -10.95 10.03 -0.96
N ASN A 305 -10.85 11.19 -0.32
CA ASN A 305 -11.39 12.46 -0.85
C ASN A 305 -12.92 12.44 -1.14
N ILE A 306 -13.65 11.67 -0.34
CA ILE A 306 -15.09 11.47 -0.39
C ILE A 306 -15.84 12.81 -0.31
N LEU A 307 -15.42 13.73 0.58
CA LEU A 307 -16.06 15.04 0.73
C LEU A 307 -16.02 15.87 -0.55
N ARG A 308 -14.85 16.04 -1.16
CA ARG A 308 -14.73 16.76 -2.45
C ARG A 308 -15.49 16.04 -3.57
N GLY A 309 -15.55 14.71 -3.52
CA GLY A 309 -16.39 13.95 -4.44
C GLY A 309 -17.90 14.22 -4.24
N LEU A 310 -18.37 14.43 -3.00
CA LEU A 310 -19.76 14.84 -2.73
C LEU A 310 -20.00 16.28 -3.18
N GLU A 311 -19.06 17.18 -2.93
CA GLU A 311 -19.12 18.58 -3.39
C GLU A 311 -19.14 18.68 -4.92
N ALA A 312 -18.38 17.84 -5.62
CA ALA A 312 -18.40 17.77 -7.08
C ALA A 312 -19.76 17.30 -7.59
N PHE A 313 -20.36 16.30 -6.94
CA PHE A 313 -21.71 15.86 -7.28
C PHE A 313 -22.77 16.93 -7.01
N LYS A 314 -22.65 17.66 -5.90
CA LYS A 314 -23.50 18.82 -5.61
C LYS A 314 -23.35 19.88 -6.72
N THR A 315 -22.12 20.16 -7.13
CA THR A 315 -21.80 21.14 -8.19
C THR A 315 -22.41 20.71 -9.52
N LEU A 316 -22.29 19.42 -9.88
CA LEU A 316 -22.95 18.83 -11.05
C LEU A 316 -24.46 19.10 -11.05
N LEU A 317 -25.17 18.75 -9.97
CA LEU A 317 -26.62 18.95 -9.87
C LEU A 317 -27.02 20.44 -9.90
N THR A 318 -26.14 21.32 -9.41
CA THR A 318 -26.38 22.76 -9.40
C THR A 318 -26.25 23.35 -10.81
N HIS A 319 -25.18 23.02 -11.52
CA HIS A 319 -24.86 23.57 -12.84
C HIS A 319 -25.62 22.91 -13.98
N TYR A 320 -26.00 21.64 -13.81
CA TYR A 320 -26.67 20.83 -14.83
C TYR A 320 -27.98 20.23 -14.27
N PRO A 321 -29.06 21.04 -14.20
CA PRO A 321 -30.34 20.61 -13.64
C PRO A 321 -30.97 19.41 -14.36
N GLU A 322 -30.59 19.10 -15.59
CA GLU A 322 -31.02 17.93 -16.35
C GLU A 322 -30.65 16.59 -15.70
N HIS A 323 -29.64 16.59 -14.82
CA HIS A 323 -29.23 15.42 -14.06
C HIS A 323 -30.09 15.18 -12.80
N ARG A 324 -30.94 16.15 -12.43
CA ARG A 324 -31.85 16.01 -11.27
C ARG A 324 -32.99 15.06 -11.61
N GLY A 325 -33.23 14.08 -10.74
CA GLY A 325 -34.22 13.02 -10.98
C GLY A 325 -33.74 11.91 -11.93
N SER A 326 -32.58 12.07 -12.58
CA SER A 326 -32.06 11.14 -13.59
C SER A 326 -30.72 10.51 -13.22
N VAL A 327 -29.94 11.09 -12.29
CA VAL A 327 -28.64 10.57 -11.82
C VAL A 327 -28.67 10.30 -10.33
N LYS A 328 -28.02 9.22 -9.88
CA LYS A 328 -27.81 8.91 -8.46
C LYS A 328 -26.34 8.67 -8.15
N MET A 329 -25.90 9.13 -6.99
CA MET A 329 -24.62 8.75 -6.41
C MET A 329 -24.84 7.68 -5.34
N LEU A 330 -24.20 6.52 -5.50
CA LEU A 330 -24.11 5.48 -4.48
C LEU A 330 -22.70 5.46 -3.90
N ALA A 331 -22.58 5.67 -2.59
CA ALA A 331 -21.33 5.56 -1.86
C ALA A 331 -21.37 4.34 -0.93
N LEU A 332 -20.59 3.31 -1.26
CA LEU A 332 -20.39 2.14 -0.41
C LEU A 332 -19.14 2.35 0.44
N LEU A 333 -19.34 2.58 1.73
CA LEU A 333 -18.29 3.03 2.63
C LEU A 333 -17.95 1.99 3.71
N VAL A 334 -16.70 1.60 3.80
CA VAL A 334 -16.22 0.63 4.81
C VAL A 334 -15.61 1.38 6.00
N PRO A 335 -16.10 1.18 7.24
CA PRO A 335 -15.48 1.76 8.43
C PRO A 335 -14.00 1.37 8.53
N SER A 336 -13.15 2.33 8.88
CA SER A 336 -11.71 2.10 9.02
C SER A 336 -11.17 2.89 10.19
N ARG A 337 -10.38 2.23 11.05
CA ARG A 337 -9.62 2.87 12.15
C ARG A 337 -10.49 3.80 13.00
N MET A 338 -11.70 3.34 13.36
CA MET A 338 -12.67 4.14 14.13
C MET A 338 -12.20 4.46 15.56
N GLU A 339 -11.04 3.98 16.00
CA GLU A 339 -10.38 4.40 17.24
C GLU A 339 -9.62 5.74 17.10
N VAL A 340 -9.43 6.22 15.87
CA VAL A 340 -8.69 7.44 15.54
C VAL A 340 -9.69 8.58 15.25
N ASN A 341 -9.53 9.72 15.91
CA ASN A 341 -10.51 10.83 15.89
C ASN A 341 -10.72 11.39 14.48
N GLU A 342 -9.65 11.55 13.70
CA GLU A 342 -9.67 12.08 12.34
C GLU A 342 -10.60 11.28 11.41
N TYR A 343 -10.73 9.97 11.66
CA TYR A 343 -11.60 9.08 10.90
C TYR A 343 -13.07 9.21 11.32
N GLN A 344 -13.33 9.39 12.62
CA GLN A 344 -14.68 9.64 13.13
C GLN A 344 -15.22 10.99 12.67
N ASP A 345 -14.38 12.02 12.70
CA ASP A 345 -14.71 13.38 12.26
C ASP A 345 -15.07 13.39 10.78
N TYR A 346 -14.24 12.75 9.98
CA TYR A 346 -14.48 12.62 8.55
C TYR A 346 -15.79 11.88 8.23
N LEU A 347 -16.14 10.83 8.98
CA LEU A 347 -17.45 10.17 8.83
C LEU A 347 -18.61 11.13 9.11
N ARG A 348 -18.52 11.92 10.19
CA ARG A 348 -19.56 12.89 10.54
C ARG A 348 -19.74 13.92 9.43
N GLU A 349 -18.65 14.42 8.88
CA GLU A 349 -18.67 15.37 7.76
C GLU A 349 -19.29 14.76 6.49
N ILE A 350 -18.95 13.51 6.17
CA ILE A 350 -19.53 12.79 5.02
C ILE A 350 -21.05 12.69 5.18
N MET A 351 -21.52 12.22 6.33
CA MET A 351 -22.95 12.05 6.59
C MET A 351 -23.69 13.40 6.56
N ALA A 352 -23.07 14.46 7.10
CA ALA A 352 -23.65 15.81 7.07
C ALA A 352 -23.75 16.34 5.63
N MET A 353 -22.70 16.21 4.82
CA MET A 353 -22.71 16.64 3.42
C MET A 353 -23.73 15.85 2.59
N THR A 354 -23.84 14.53 2.79
CA THR A 354 -24.89 13.72 2.16
C THR A 354 -26.29 14.21 2.55
N GLY A 355 -26.54 14.47 3.84
CA GLY A 355 -27.81 15.00 4.32
C GLY A 355 -28.15 16.36 3.70
N LEU A 356 -27.14 17.23 3.55
CA LEU A 356 -27.30 18.54 2.92
C LEU A 356 -27.71 18.41 1.44
N ILE A 357 -27.02 17.58 0.66
CA ILE A 357 -27.34 17.36 -0.76
C ILE A 357 -28.76 16.82 -0.90
N ASN A 358 -29.13 15.80 -0.13
CA ASN A 358 -30.46 15.22 -0.20
C ASN A 358 -31.55 16.20 0.26
N ALA A 359 -31.30 17.02 1.28
CA ALA A 359 -32.26 18.04 1.71
C ALA A 359 -32.50 19.12 0.62
N GLU A 360 -31.46 19.41 -0.18
CA GLU A 360 -31.53 20.44 -1.23
C GLU A 360 -32.18 19.93 -2.53
N PHE A 361 -31.91 18.67 -2.93
CA PHE A 361 -32.29 18.18 -4.26
C PHE A 361 -33.29 17.03 -4.27
N SER A 362 -33.51 16.30 -3.17
CA SER A 362 -34.45 15.17 -3.18
C SER A 362 -35.89 15.59 -3.49
N ASP A 363 -36.65 14.66 -4.05
CA ASP A 363 -38.10 14.76 -4.18
C ASP A 363 -38.79 13.49 -3.64
N ALA A 364 -40.09 13.32 -3.92
CA ALA A 364 -40.86 12.18 -3.43
C ALA A 364 -40.43 10.82 -3.99
N PHE A 365 -39.69 10.79 -5.10
CA PHE A 365 -39.33 9.58 -5.85
C PHE A 365 -37.82 9.44 -6.08
N TRP A 366 -37.04 10.50 -5.83
CA TRP A 366 -35.62 10.55 -6.10
C TRP A 366 -34.79 10.97 -4.86
N GLU A 367 -33.87 10.10 -4.48
CA GLU A 367 -32.79 10.34 -3.51
C GLU A 367 -31.47 10.49 -4.29
N PRO A 368 -30.87 11.70 -4.35
CA PRO A 368 -29.66 11.95 -5.14
C PRO A 368 -28.44 11.19 -4.66
N VAL A 369 -28.23 11.12 -3.33
CA VAL A 369 -27.06 10.45 -2.73
C VAL A 369 -27.52 9.38 -1.75
N ARG A 370 -27.08 8.14 -1.98
CA ARG A 370 -27.27 7.05 -1.03
C ARG A 370 -25.93 6.58 -0.48
N VAL A 371 -25.77 6.66 0.83
CA VAL A 371 -24.60 6.13 1.54
C VAL A 371 -24.98 4.82 2.22
N ILE A 372 -24.18 3.77 2.00
CA ILE A 372 -24.31 2.50 2.70
C ILE A 372 -23.00 2.20 3.41
N VAL A 373 -23.04 2.15 4.73
CA VAL A 373 -21.87 1.84 5.56
C VAL A 373 -21.84 0.35 5.90
N GLY A 374 -20.68 -0.28 5.73
CA GLY A 374 -20.44 -1.64 6.18
C GLY A 374 -19.47 -2.42 5.30
N ASP A 375 -18.76 -3.37 5.90
CA ASP A 375 -17.82 -4.24 5.21
C ASP A 375 -18.56 -5.39 4.51
N ASN A 376 -18.70 -5.30 3.19
CA ASN A 376 -19.34 -6.33 2.38
C ASN A 376 -18.81 -6.31 0.94
N TYR A 377 -17.85 -7.19 0.65
CA TYR A 377 -17.20 -7.23 -0.65
C TYR A 377 -18.14 -7.65 -1.79
N HIS A 378 -19.06 -8.59 -1.55
CA HIS A 378 -20.10 -8.95 -2.53
C HIS A 378 -20.98 -7.76 -2.91
N ARG A 379 -21.29 -6.89 -1.95
CA ARG A 379 -22.06 -5.66 -2.19
C ARG A 379 -21.28 -4.69 -3.08
N ALA A 380 -19.98 -4.52 -2.84
CA ALA A 380 -19.12 -3.71 -3.69
C ALA A 380 -19.10 -4.23 -5.13
N LEU A 381 -18.80 -5.53 -5.32
CA LEU A 381 -18.77 -6.15 -6.65
C LEU A 381 -20.13 -6.11 -7.36
N ALA A 382 -21.24 -6.28 -6.63
CA ALA A 382 -22.58 -6.14 -7.18
C ALA A 382 -22.85 -4.74 -7.74
N ALA A 383 -22.46 -3.69 -7.01
CA ALA A 383 -22.63 -2.32 -7.46
C ALA A 383 -21.66 -1.95 -8.60
N MET A 384 -20.41 -2.44 -8.56
CA MET A 384 -19.41 -2.23 -9.60
C MET A 384 -19.86 -2.75 -10.97
N GLN A 385 -20.72 -3.78 -11.01
CA GLN A 385 -21.30 -4.28 -12.25
C GLN A 385 -22.29 -3.31 -12.92
N LEU A 386 -22.76 -2.26 -12.23
CA LEU A 386 -23.93 -1.46 -12.62
C LEU A 386 -23.64 0.03 -12.84
N TYR A 387 -22.42 0.52 -12.55
CA TYR A 387 -22.13 1.94 -12.66
C TYR A 387 -22.10 2.43 -14.11
N ASP A 388 -22.53 3.67 -14.30
CA ASP A 388 -22.32 4.45 -15.52
C ASP A 388 -21.05 5.30 -15.37
N VAL A 389 -20.74 5.73 -14.14
CA VAL A 389 -19.46 6.38 -13.78
C VAL A 389 -18.92 5.78 -12.49
N LEU A 390 -17.65 5.37 -12.47
CA LEU A 390 -16.92 5.01 -11.27
C LEU A 390 -15.99 6.17 -10.90
N LEU A 391 -16.22 6.79 -9.74
CA LEU A 391 -15.44 7.92 -9.26
C LEU A 391 -14.34 7.42 -8.30
N VAL A 392 -13.09 7.59 -8.71
CA VAL A 392 -11.89 7.27 -7.93
C VAL A 392 -11.03 8.52 -7.85
N ASN A 393 -11.31 9.40 -6.88
CA ASN A 393 -10.69 10.73 -6.78
C ASN A 393 -9.75 10.94 -5.56
N PRO A 394 -8.94 9.95 -5.11
CA PRO A 394 -8.15 10.11 -3.90
C PRO A 394 -7.12 11.25 -3.99
N LEU A 395 -6.78 11.86 -2.85
CA LEU A 395 -5.73 12.87 -2.72
C LEU A 395 -4.34 12.26 -2.96
N ALA A 396 -4.15 11.04 -2.47
CA ALA A 396 -2.97 10.21 -2.68
C ALA A 396 -3.38 8.77 -2.41
N ASP A 397 -3.00 7.82 -3.27
CA ASP A 397 -3.30 6.40 -3.07
C ASP A 397 -2.18 5.57 -3.72
N GLY A 398 -1.65 4.60 -2.99
CA GLY A 398 -0.50 3.83 -3.46
C GLY A 398 -0.82 3.09 -4.75
N MET A 399 -2.04 2.59 -4.91
CA MET A 399 -2.51 1.99 -6.15
C MET A 399 -3.97 2.31 -6.45
N ASN A 400 -4.87 1.99 -5.53
CA ASN A 400 -6.32 1.92 -5.73
C ASN A 400 -6.78 0.70 -6.55
N LEU A 401 -7.06 -0.41 -5.85
CA LEU A 401 -7.56 -1.64 -6.48
C LEU A 401 -9.02 -1.55 -6.90
N VAL A 402 -9.83 -0.67 -6.28
CA VAL A 402 -11.22 -0.43 -6.67
C VAL A 402 -11.33 0.01 -8.13
N ALA A 403 -10.39 0.83 -8.62
CA ALA A 403 -10.32 1.19 -10.03
C ALA A 403 -10.15 -0.05 -10.92
N LYS A 404 -9.29 -1.00 -10.55
CA LYS A 404 -9.02 -2.23 -11.31
C LYS A 404 -10.18 -3.23 -11.24
N GLU A 405 -10.73 -3.46 -10.06
CA GLU A 405 -11.88 -4.35 -9.85
C GLU A 405 -13.12 -3.82 -10.59
N GLY A 406 -13.36 -2.51 -10.46
CA GLY A 406 -14.50 -1.85 -11.05
C GLY A 406 -14.52 -1.94 -12.57
N VAL A 407 -13.39 -1.73 -13.25
CA VAL A 407 -13.32 -1.86 -14.72
C VAL A 407 -13.48 -3.32 -15.16
N LEU A 408 -12.96 -4.26 -14.36
CA LEU A 408 -13.00 -5.68 -14.68
C LEU A 408 -14.43 -6.23 -14.69
N VAL A 409 -15.26 -5.85 -13.70
CA VAL A 409 -16.60 -6.43 -13.52
C VAL A 409 -17.73 -5.60 -14.14
N ASN A 410 -17.48 -4.36 -14.55
CA ASN A 410 -18.53 -3.50 -15.07
C ASN A 410 -19.18 -4.05 -16.36
N ARG A 411 -20.53 -4.06 -16.39
CA ARG A 411 -21.32 -4.58 -17.52
C ARG A 411 -22.05 -3.51 -18.32
N LYS A 412 -21.76 -2.23 -18.09
CA LYS A 412 -22.38 -1.07 -18.76
C LYS A 412 -21.41 -0.26 -19.62
N ASP A 413 -20.15 -0.68 -19.67
CA ASP A 413 -19.06 0.11 -20.23
C ASP A 413 -18.96 1.49 -19.55
N GLY A 414 -19.16 1.53 -18.23
CA GLY A 414 -19.14 2.77 -17.47
C GLY A 414 -17.77 3.46 -17.52
N CYS A 415 -17.76 4.79 -17.42
CA CYS A 415 -16.54 5.58 -17.43
C CYS A 415 -15.82 5.50 -16.08
N LEU A 416 -14.49 5.39 -16.10
CA LEU A 416 -13.64 5.54 -14.92
C LEU A 416 -13.15 6.99 -14.84
N LEU A 417 -13.53 7.69 -13.77
CA LEU A 417 -12.98 8.98 -13.38
C LEU A 417 -11.86 8.75 -12.35
N LEU A 418 -10.62 9.11 -12.68
CA LEU A 418 -9.43 8.68 -11.94
C LEU A 418 -8.51 9.84 -11.56
N SER A 419 -8.19 9.97 -10.27
CA SER A 419 -7.20 10.92 -9.77
C SER A 419 -5.81 10.65 -10.32
N GLU A 420 -5.10 11.71 -10.73
CA GLU A 420 -3.68 11.69 -11.09
C GLU A 420 -2.74 11.30 -9.92
N TYR A 421 -3.28 11.23 -8.69
CA TYR A 421 -2.55 10.85 -7.48
C TYR A 421 -2.84 9.41 -6.99
N ALA A 422 -3.60 8.61 -7.76
CA ALA A 422 -3.70 7.17 -7.55
C ALA A 422 -2.58 6.43 -8.29
N GLY A 423 -1.97 5.40 -7.71
CA GLY A 423 -0.98 4.59 -8.44
C GLY A 423 -1.53 3.95 -9.73
N ALA A 424 -2.81 3.58 -9.75
CA ALA A 424 -3.50 3.04 -10.92
C ALA A 424 -3.55 4.05 -12.09
N PHE A 425 -3.36 5.35 -11.85
CA PHE A 425 -3.24 6.36 -12.92
C PHE A 425 -2.11 6.02 -13.89
N TYR A 426 -0.96 5.52 -13.39
CA TYR A 426 0.18 5.20 -14.24
C TYR A 426 -0.06 4.03 -15.19
N GLU A 427 -1.10 3.23 -14.94
CA GLU A 427 -1.52 2.13 -15.80
C GLU A 427 -2.79 2.49 -16.60
N LEU A 428 -3.75 3.19 -16.02
CA LEU A 428 -5.12 3.32 -16.57
C LEU A 428 -5.43 4.68 -17.22
N SER A 429 -4.56 5.68 -17.08
CA SER A 429 -4.83 7.08 -17.50
C SER A 429 -5.07 7.29 -18.99
N GLU A 430 -4.63 6.37 -19.85
CA GLU A 430 -4.87 6.45 -21.30
C GLU A 430 -6.36 6.33 -21.65
N HIS A 431 -7.09 5.50 -20.90
CA HIS A 431 -8.51 5.23 -21.17
C HIS A 431 -9.45 5.81 -20.10
N ALA A 432 -8.94 6.16 -18.92
CA ALA A 432 -9.68 6.86 -17.88
C ALA A 432 -9.88 8.36 -18.19
N MET A 433 -10.83 8.98 -17.48
CA MET A 433 -10.96 10.44 -17.41
C MET A 433 -10.19 10.94 -16.21
N ASN A 434 -9.12 11.67 -16.47
CA ASN A 434 -8.15 12.04 -15.45
C ASN A 434 -8.62 13.27 -14.66
N LEU A 435 -8.46 13.21 -13.34
CA LEU A 435 -8.91 14.23 -12.41
C LEU A 435 -7.73 14.81 -11.61
N SER A 436 -7.76 16.12 -11.39
CA SER A 436 -7.01 16.73 -10.30
C SER A 436 -7.84 16.63 -9.01
N PRO A 437 -7.34 16.02 -7.93
CA PRO A 437 -8.17 15.68 -6.77
C PRO A 437 -8.64 16.90 -5.96
N TYR A 438 -8.08 18.09 -6.20
CA TYR A 438 -8.50 19.33 -5.55
C TYR A 438 -9.51 20.14 -6.37
N ASP A 439 -9.66 19.82 -7.65
CA ASP A 439 -10.53 20.56 -8.57
C ASP A 439 -11.95 20.00 -8.53
N VAL A 440 -12.74 20.50 -7.57
CA VAL A 440 -14.16 20.14 -7.40
C VAL A 440 -14.97 20.50 -8.65
N TYR A 441 -14.69 21.65 -9.27
CA TYR A 441 -15.38 22.09 -10.48
C TYR A 441 -15.04 21.18 -11.66
N GLY A 442 -13.74 20.96 -11.94
CA GLY A 442 -13.30 20.07 -13.01
C GLY A 442 -13.80 18.63 -12.81
N THR A 443 -13.90 18.16 -11.56
CA THR A 443 -14.51 16.85 -11.27
C THR A 443 -16.00 16.82 -11.65
N ALA A 444 -16.75 17.90 -11.40
CA ALA A 444 -18.16 18.00 -11.79
C ALA A 444 -18.33 18.06 -13.32
N GLU A 445 -17.47 18.79 -14.03
CA GLU A 445 -17.46 18.81 -15.50
C GLU A 445 -17.18 17.42 -16.08
N ALA A 446 -16.18 16.71 -15.52
CA ALA A 446 -15.86 15.35 -15.94
C ALA A 446 -17.02 14.37 -15.68
N MET A 447 -17.75 14.52 -14.57
CA MET A 447 -18.98 13.74 -14.33
C MET A 447 -20.03 14.03 -15.40
N HIS A 448 -20.25 15.31 -15.72
CA HIS A 448 -21.22 15.72 -16.74
C HIS A 448 -20.85 15.14 -18.12
N GLU A 449 -19.59 15.25 -18.52
CA GLU A 449 -19.08 14.68 -19.77
C GLU A 449 -19.25 13.16 -19.81
N ALA A 450 -18.86 12.45 -18.74
CA ALA A 450 -18.98 11.00 -18.65
C ALA A 450 -20.44 10.52 -18.76
N LEU A 451 -21.38 11.20 -18.09
CA LEU A 451 -22.80 10.86 -18.13
C LEU A 451 -23.42 11.05 -19.52
N ASN A 452 -22.92 12.03 -20.28
CA ASN A 452 -23.37 12.33 -21.65
C ASN A 452 -22.53 11.64 -22.75
N MET A 453 -21.51 10.88 -22.36
CA MET A 453 -20.59 10.22 -23.29
C MET A 453 -21.32 9.22 -24.18
N SER A 454 -20.98 9.19 -25.47
CA SER A 454 -21.59 8.26 -26.43
C SER A 454 -21.28 6.80 -26.06
N ALA A 455 -22.19 5.88 -26.39
CA ALA A 455 -21.98 4.46 -26.13
C ALA A 455 -20.71 3.89 -26.79
N VAL A 456 -20.37 4.36 -28.00
CA VAL A 456 -19.18 3.93 -28.75
C VAL A 456 -17.89 4.35 -28.02
N GLU A 457 -17.85 5.59 -27.52
CA GLU A 457 -16.66 6.07 -26.78
C GLU A 457 -16.51 5.35 -25.45
N ARG A 458 -17.63 5.16 -24.72
CA ARG A 458 -17.68 4.39 -23.47
C ARG A 458 -17.15 2.97 -23.65
N GLU A 459 -17.65 2.25 -24.65
CA GLU A 459 -17.20 0.90 -25.00
C GLU A 459 -15.70 0.87 -25.30
N THR A 460 -15.21 1.82 -26.10
CA THR A 460 -13.78 1.92 -26.47
C THR A 460 -12.90 2.10 -25.24
N ARG A 461 -13.26 3.03 -24.34
CA ARG A 461 -12.52 3.27 -23.09
C ARG A 461 -12.59 2.07 -22.16
N ALA A 462 -13.76 1.50 -21.96
CA ALA A 462 -13.95 0.34 -21.09
C ALA A 462 -13.18 -0.89 -21.60
N ALA A 463 -13.15 -1.14 -22.91
CA ALA A 463 -12.38 -2.21 -23.51
C ALA A 463 -10.87 -2.05 -23.26
N GLY A 464 -10.32 -0.85 -23.47
CA GLY A 464 -8.91 -0.56 -23.20
C GLY A 464 -8.55 -0.72 -21.72
N LEU A 465 -9.40 -0.24 -20.80
CA LEU A 465 -9.21 -0.43 -19.36
C LEU A 465 -9.18 -1.92 -18.97
N ARG A 466 -10.12 -2.72 -19.48
CA ARG A 466 -10.17 -4.16 -19.22
C ARG A 466 -8.94 -4.87 -19.75
N GLU A 467 -8.51 -4.55 -20.98
CA GLU A 467 -7.32 -5.14 -21.58
C GLU A 467 -6.06 -4.92 -20.75
N ILE A 468 -5.89 -3.71 -20.18
CA ILE A 468 -4.75 -3.40 -19.30
C ILE A 468 -4.83 -4.22 -18.01
N VAL A 469 -5.99 -4.24 -17.33
CA VAL A 469 -6.16 -4.95 -16.06
C VAL A 469 -6.00 -6.47 -16.23
N GLU A 470 -6.53 -7.04 -17.32
CA GLU A 470 -6.47 -8.49 -17.57
C GLU A 470 -5.05 -9.00 -17.86
N ARG A 471 -4.11 -8.11 -18.22
CA ARG A 471 -2.70 -8.46 -18.46
C ARG A 471 -1.84 -8.45 -17.20
N ALA A 472 -2.31 -7.86 -16.11
CA ALA A 472 -1.57 -7.70 -14.87
C ALA A 472 -2.26 -8.45 -13.73
N ASP A 473 -1.75 -9.63 -13.37
CA ASP A 473 -2.26 -10.43 -12.24
C ASP A 473 -1.43 -10.18 -10.98
N VAL A 474 -2.08 -10.15 -9.81
CA VAL A 474 -1.43 -10.10 -8.49
C VAL A 474 -0.39 -11.22 -8.30
N ARG A 475 -0.57 -12.39 -8.93
CA ARG A 475 0.38 -13.51 -8.87
C ARG A 475 1.70 -13.16 -9.58
N GLN A 476 1.62 -12.48 -10.73
CA GLN A 476 2.81 -12.03 -11.45
C GLN A 476 3.54 -10.93 -10.66
N TRP A 477 2.80 -9.98 -10.08
CA TRP A 477 3.34 -8.93 -9.21
C TRP A 477 4.24 -9.48 -8.09
N PHE A 478 3.82 -10.57 -7.43
CA PHE A 478 4.64 -11.18 -6.39
C PHE A 478 5.79 -12.03 -6.98
N ALA A 479 5.52 -12.79 -8.05
CA ALA A 479 6.54 -13.62 -8.70
C ALA A 479 7.74 -12.81 -9.18
N ASP A 480 7.51 -11.61 -9.71
CA ASP A 480 8.57 -10.69 -10.15
C ASP A 480 9.47 -10.26 -8.99
N GLN A 481 8.88 -9.96 -7.83
CA GLN A 481 9.64 -9.59 -6.63
C GLN A 481 10.54 -10.73 -6.14
N VAL A 482 10.02 -11.96 -6.07
CA VAL A 482 10.81 -13.14 -5.67
C VAL A 482 11.89 -13.45 -6.69
N ALA A 483 11.58 -13.35 -7.99
CA ALA A 483 12.55 -13.60 -9.06
C ALA A 483 13.71 -12.59 -9.02
N ASP A 484 13.46 -11.33 -8.67
CA ASP A 484 14.50 -10.32 -8.47
C ASP A 484 15.35 -10.60 -7.23
N ALA A 485 14.74 -10.97 -6.10
CA ALA A 485 15.47 -11.36 -4.89
C ALA A 485 16.39 -12.55 -5.15
N LEU A 486 15.94 -13.55 -5.90
CA LEU A 486 16.75 -14.73 -6.24
C LEU A 486 17.89 -14.41 -7.21
N ARG A 487 17.68 -13.47 -8.13
CA ARG A 487 18.77 -13.00 -9.01
C ARG A 487 19.88 -12.31 -8.22
N ALA A 488 19.54 -11.59 -7.15
CA ALA A 488 20.53 -10.97 -6.27
C ALA A 488 21.43 -12.02 -5.59
N PHE A 489 20.84 -13.07 -5.01
CA PHE A 489 21.59 -14.21 -4.43
C PHE A 489 22.61 -14.81 -5.41
N ARG A 490 22.19 -15.10 -6.64
CA ARG A 490 23.07 -15.69 -7.67
C ARG A 490 24.22 -14.76 -8.07
N SER A 491 23.98 -13.45 -8.03
CA SER A 491 25.00 -12.44 -8.36
C SER A 491 26.02 -12.29 -7.25
N GLN A 492 25.58 -12.38 -5.99
CA GLN A 492 26.45 -12.36 -4.82
C GLN A 492 27.36 -13.59 -4.77
N ALA A 493 26.79 -14.80 -4.93
CA ALA A 493 27.57 -16.04 -5.00
C ALA A 493 28.63 -16.02 -6.12
N LYS A 494 28.33 -15.38 -7.26
CA LYS A 494 29.32 -15.18 -8.34
C LYS A 494 30.46 -14.26 -7.90
N LYS A 495 30.18 -13.15 -7.21
CA LYS A 495 31.24 -12.25 -6.70
C LYS A 495 32.15 -12.97 -5.70
N ASP A 496 31.57 -13.75 -4.80
CA ASP A 496 32.33 -14.49 -3.77
C ASP A 496 33.16 -15.65 -4.37
N SER A 497 32.73 -16.18 -5.52
CA SER A 497 33.46 -17.23 -6.27
C SER A 497 34.62 -16.70 -7.13
N VAL A 498 34.75 -15.38 -7.32
CA VAL A 498 35.87 -14.78 -8.06
C VAL A 498 36.98 -14.43 -7.06
N PRO A 499 38.21 -15.00 -7.20
CA PRO A 499 39.31 -14.66 -6.31
C PRO A 499 39.59 -13.16 -6.36
N ALA A 500 39.73 -12.53 -5.19
CA ALA A 500 40.15 -11.14 -5.09
C ALA A 500 41.42 -10.93 -5.93
N THR A 501 41.38 -9.99 -6.87
CA THR A 501 42.57 -9.62 -7.64
C THR A 501 43.63 -9.13 -6.64
N PRO A 502 44.87 -9.66 -6.65
CA PRO A 502 45.89 -9.22 -5.70
C PRO A 502 46.09 -7.71 -5.84
N ALA A 503 46.06 -7.00 -4.72
CA ALA A 503 46.38 -5.59 -4.69
C ALA A 503 47.78 -5.40 -5.30
N VAL A 504 47.86 -4.68 -6.42
CA VAL A 504 49.13 -4.27 -6.99
C VAL A 504 49.79 -3.36 -5.96
N SER A 505 50.88 -3.84 -5.37
CA SER A 505 51.76 -3.03 -4.55
C SER A 505 52.34 -1.92 -5.43
N ILE A 506 51.83 -0.70 -5.26
CA ILE A 506 52.41 0.48 -5.88
C ILE A 506 53.74 0.70 -5.18
N SER A 507 54.83 0.28 -5.85
CA SER A 507 56.18 0.58 -5.43
C SER A 507 56.40 2.08 -5.44
N ALA A 508 56.93 2.58 -4.33
CA ALA A 508 57.39 3.95 -4.21
C ALA A 508 58.50 4.25 -5.24
N VAL A 509 58.66 5.54 -5.53
CA VAL A 509 59.72 6.21 -6.30
C VAL A 509 59.37 6.53 -7.76
N SER A 510 58.95 7.78 -8.01
CA SER A 510 59.88 8.74 -8.65
C SER A 510 59.43 10.18 -8.36
N LYS A 511 60.36 10.97 -7.79
CA LYS A 511 60.28 12.43 -7.76
C LYS A 511 60.64 12.94 -9.16
N THR A 512 59.85 13.85 -9.71
CA THR A 512 60.37 14.92 -10.57
C THR A 512 59.62 16.21 -10.29
N ASP A 513 60.39 17.25 -9.98
CA ASP A 513 59.96 18.64 -9.90
C ASP A 513 59.62 19.16 -11.31
N ALA A 514 58.45 19.79 -11.46
CA ALA A 514 58.22 20.83 -12.45
C ALA A 514 56.97 21.62 -12.03
N GLY A 515 57.20 22.84 -11.54
CA GLY A 515 56.14 23.75 -11.12
C GLY A 515 55.35 24.33 -12.29
N VAL A 516 54.08 24.64 -12.02
CA VAL A 516 53.33 25.70 -12.68
C VAL A 516 52.40 26.33 -11.63
N SER A 517 52.39 27.66 -11.63
CA SER A 517 51.70 28.60 -10.74
C SER A 517 50.17 28.53 -10.78
N VAL A 518 49.55 28.75 -9.61
CA VAL A 518 48.11 28.94 -9.40
C VAL A 518 47.73 30.40 -9.66
N PRO A 519 46.66 30.73 -10.41
CA PRO A 519 46.09 32.07 -10.42
C PRO A 519 45.08 32.25 -9.28
N GLU A 520 45.17 33.40 -8.62
CA GLU A 520 44.36 33.84 -7.49
C GLU A 520 42.86 33.97 -7.80
N THR A 521 42.06 33.65 -6.79
CA THR A 521 40.60 33.87 -6.72
C THR A 521 40.31 35.37 -6.51
N PRO A 522 39.36 36.00 -7.24
CA PRO A 522 39.01 37.39 -6.99
C PRO A 522 38.09 37.51 -5.77
N ARG A 523 38.51 38.34 -4.81
CA ARG A 523 37.68 38.83 -3.71
C ARG A 523 36.73 39.91 -4.22
N PHE A 524 35.43 39.77 -3.99
CA PHE A 524 34.49 40.89 -4.08
C PHE A 524 34.60 41.75 -2.82
N LYS A 525 34.77 43.06 -3.00
CA LYS A 525 34.61 44.08 -1.95
C LYS A 525 33.30 44.83 -2.17
N THR A 526 32.67 45.10 -1.01
CA THR A 526 31.51 45.95 -0.69
C THR A 526 30.17 45.56 -1.27
#